data_AF-A0A8T5MB66-F1
#
_entry.id   AF-A0A8T5MB66-F1
#
_cell.length_a   1.000
_cell.length_b   1.000
_cell.length_c   1.000
_cell.angle_alpha   90.00
_cell.angle_beta   90.00
_cell.angle_gamma   90.00
#
_symmetry.space_group_name_H-M   'P 1'
#
loop_
_entity.id
_entity.type
_entity.pdbx_description
1 polymer ?
#
loop_
_entity_poly.entity_id
_entity_poly.type
_entity_poly.pdbx_seq_one_letter_code
_entity_poly.pdbx_strand_id
1 'polypeptide(L)'
;MINLKRIRVDPDGLITQNQRGRMDRIVLDRAVIDSFKAAPENTIKDLATEHPSLREFSSETGGLDARLDIVDEPYEGLNRPLRIYYGIEPRCDLSCPMCGPRDFHEGFKPASPETEDFIMQQIANAGTFQLQLTGGEIGIRGFDLLNRVEKARDLGLAIILSTNGVWRCIDNKDEFIERLADCGNIIQSKISIEGTPEFHESIRGKGTYQPTIDTLDKLSRYGLNPRISTTIFRSSCNPEQLEHLVDLAQKYGAGFQPIPLRPIGKAYEMRDQTPTKEQLKKYTKLATKLRNETGAPITFNFDIYDQGRQVPVYDMHNPVSCGAPWFGVHITHTGEVYPCGFVQEADPHGSGGIKEPRFLAGVVSPEHSFIDIWLNSPVLKEVRSAGKSDDCYKCHDYAKGCWGGCWVMAWLETGKLNGMDPYCLKQP
;
A
#
# COMPACT_ATOMS: atom_id res chain seq x y z
N MET A 1 -0.49 25.87 -5.30
CA MET A 1 -0.51 24.39 -5.37
C MET A 1 0.18 23.85 -4.14
N ILE A 2 -0.33 22.75 -3.59
CA ILE A 2 0.23 22.13 -2.38
C ILE A 2 1.44 21.33 -2.80
N ASN A 3 2.60 21.66 -2.23
CA ASN A 3 3.84 21.01 -2.58
C ASN A 3 3.93 19.65 -1.87
N LEU A 4 3.75 18.56 -2.63
CA LEU A 4 3.91 17.19 -2.14
C LEU A 4 5.33 16.66 -2.33
N LYS A 5 6.20 17.45 -2.96
CA LYS A 5 7.59 17.07 -3.20
C LYS A 5 8.32 17.03 -1.87
N ARG A 6 8.99 15.91 -1.63
CA ARG A 6 9.66 15.62 -0.38
C ARG A 6 11.01 14.99 -0.64
N ILE A 7 12.00 15.39 0.14
CA ILE A 7 13.32 14.78 0.17
C ILE A 7 13.60 14.40 1.61
N ARG A 8 13.89 13.12 1.83
CA ARG A 8 14.46 12.65 3.08
C ARG A 8 15.90 12.29 2.83
N VAL A 9 16.80 12.89 3.60
CA VAL A 9 18.21 12.52 3.66
C VAL A 9 18.37 11.52 4.80
N ASP A 10 18.92 10.36 4.51
CA ASP A 10 19.26 9.33 5.49
C ASP A 10 20.74 8.88 5.32
N PRO A 11 21.26 7.97 6.15
CA PRO A 11 22.67 7.57 6.09
C PRO A 11 23.13 6.95 4.76
N ASP A 12 22.21 6.51 3.91
CA ASP A 12 22.50 5.84 2.63
C ASP A 12 22.25 6.74 1.41
N GLY A 13 21.66 7.92 1.59
CA GLY A 13 21.42 8.89 0.51
C GLY A 13 20.10 9.62 0.61
N LEU A 14 19.38 9.71 -0.50
CA LEU A 14 18.11 10.43 -0.62
C LEU A 14 16.96 9.45 -0.90
N ILE A 15 15.87 9.60 -0.16
CA ILE A 15 14.56 9.14 -0.59
C ILE A 15 13.75 10.35 -1.02
N THR A 16 13.28 10.34 -2.26
CA THR A 16 12.46 11.43 -2.79
C THR A 16 11.02 10.98 -3.00
N GLN A 17 10.09 11.92 -2.89
CA GLN A 17 8.72 11.80 -3.40
C GLN A 17 8.47 13.00 -4.30
N ASN A 18 7.96 12.76 -5.50
CA ASN A 18 7.57 13.83 -6.38
C ASN A 18 6.10 14.25 -6.22
N GLN A 19 5.66 15.27 -6.98
CA GLN A 19 4.30 15.81 -6.89
C GLN A 19 3.21 14.75 -7.20
N ARG A 20 3.54 13.71 -7.97
CA ARG A 20 2.63 12.61 -8.32
C ARG A 20 2.69 11.44 -7.31
N GLY A 21 3.43 11.60 -6.22
CA GLY A 21 3.62 10.54 -5.22
C GLY A 21 4.54 9.41 -5.66
N ARG A 22 5.27 9.55 -6.78
CA ARG A 22 6.32 8.59 -7.15
C ARG A 22 7.48 8.78 -6.20
N MET A 23 7.92 7.69 -5.58
CA MET A 23 9.09 7.67 -4.73
C MET A 23 10.30 7.08 -5.44
N ASP A 24 11.48 7.53 -5.07
CA ASP A 24 12.76 7.04 -5.61
C ASP A 24 13.84 7.01 -4.53
N ARG A 25 14.82 6.13 -4.68
CA ARG A 25 16.02 6.05 -3.82
C ARG A 25 17.24 6.37 -4.65
N ILE A 26 18.00 7.37 -4.20
CA ILE A 26 19.29 7.74 -4.77
C ILE A 26 20.35 7.45 -3.71
N VAL A 27 21.19 6.46 -3.97
CA VAL A 27 22.30 6.09 -3.08
C VAL A 27 23.43 7.08 -3.28
N LEU A 28 23.93 7.65 -2.19
CA LEU A 28 24.99 8.65 -2.22
C LEU A 28 26.12 8.28 -1.28
N ASP A 29 27.33 8.68 -1.64
CA ASP A 29 28.47 8.58 -0.73
C ASP A 29 28.35 9.58 0.42
N ARG A 30 28.94 9.24 1.56
CA ARG A 30 28.87 10.05 2.80
C ARG A 30 29.27 11.51 2.60
N ALA A 31 30.30 11.79 1.81
CA ALA A 31 30.74 13.15 1.53
C ALA A 31 29.67 13.98 0.78
N VAL A 32 28.92 13.34 -0.12
CA VAL A 32 27.83 13.98 -0.86
C VAL A 32 26.62 14.19 0.04
N ILE A 33 26.32 13.23 0.92
CA ILE A 33 25.27 13.35 1.94
C ILE A 33 25.57 14.54 2.87
N ASP A 34 26.80 14.64 3.38
CA ASP A 34 27.22 15.73 4.26
C ASP A 34 27.16 17.09 3.54
N SER A 35 27.52 17.12 2.25
CA SER A 35 27.38 18.32 1.40
C SER A 35 25.92 18.71 1.20
N PHE A 36 25.03 17.74 0.98
CA PHE A 36 23.59 17.98 0.84
C PHE A 36 22.99 18.56 2.11
N LYS A 37 23.40 18.05 3.29
CA LYS A 37 22.96 18.59 4.58
C LYS A 37 23.43 20.03 4.81
N ALA A 38 24.64 20.37 4.35
CA ALA A 38 25.20 21.71 4.51
C ALA A 38 24.65 22.74 3.51
N ALA A 39 24.39 22.34 2.26
CA ALA A 39 23.94 23.21 1.18
C ALA A 39 23.02 22.45 0.21
N PRO A 40 21.76 22.18 0.57
CA PRO A 40 20.86 21.33 -0.20
C PRO A 40 20.54 21.91 -1.59
N GLU A 41 20.36 23.22 -1.71
CA GLU A 41 20.04 23.89 -2.97
C GLU A 41 21.16 23.85 -4.02
N ASN A 42 22.43 23.80 -3.59
CA ASN A 42 23.56 23.67 -4.51
C ASN A 42 23.76 22.21 -4.87
N THR A 43 23.78 21.35 -3.86
CA THR A 43 24.04 19.91 -4.04
C THR A 43 22.96 19.25 -4.90
N ILE A 44 21.69 19.66 -4.77
CA ILE A 44 20.63 19.09 -5.60
C ILE A 44 20.75 19.43 -7.08
N LYS A 45 21.27 20.63 -7.42
CA LYS A 45 21.53 21.03 -8.82
C LYS A 45 22.66 20.21 -9.41
N ASP A 46 23.72 19.99 -8.64
CA ASP A 46 24.85 19.16 -9.06
C ASP A 46 24.38 17.72 -9.25
N LEU A 47 23.67 17.14 -8.29
CA LEU A 47 23.13 15.79 -8.41
C LEU A 47 22.14 15.64 -9.57
N ALA A 48 21.45 16.70 -9.98
CA ALA A 48 20.51 16.69 -11.08
C ALA A 48 21.16 16.51 -12.48
N THR A 49 22.49 16.58 -12.59
CA THR A 49 23.22 16.19 -13.81
C THR A 49 23.27 14.68 -13.97
N GLU A 50 23.46 13.95 -12.87
CA GLU A 50 23.55 12.48 -12.84
C GLU A 50 22.19 11.81 -12.63
N HIS A 51 21.30 12.48 -11.89
CA HIS A 51 19.94 12.04 -11.58
C HIS A 51 18.92 13.07 -12.08
N PRO A 52 18.53 13.03 -13.37
CA PRO A 52 17.62 14.02 -13.96
C PRO A 52 16.26 14.15 -13.25
N SER A 53 15.82 13.12 -12.51
CA SER A 53 14.62 13.16 -11.67
C SER A 53 14.70 14.21 -10.56
N LEU A 54 15.90 14.62 -10.13
CA LEU A 54 16.06 15.65 -9.09
C LEU A 54 15.79 17.08 -9.57
N ARG A 55 15.73 17.31 -10.89
CA ARG A 55 15.51 18.66 -11.45
C ARG A 55 14.21 19.29 -10.97
N GLU A 56 13.16 18.48 -10.77
CA GLU A 56 11.85 18.97 -10.33
C GLU A 56 11.83 19.48 -8.88
N PHE A 57 12.90 19.23 -8.11
CA PHE A 57 13.03 19.67 -6.72
C PHE A 57 13.80 20.99 -6.59
N SER A 58 14.24 21.59 -7.70
CA SER A 58 14.83 22.94 -7.74
C SER A 58 13.78 23.97 -8.18
N SER A 59 13.70 25.11 -7.51
CA SER A 59 12.87 26.24 -7.94
C SER A 59 13.53 26.99 -9.12
N GLU A 60 12.73 27.78 -9.86
CA GLU A 60 13.24 28.64 -10.94
C GLU A 60 14.28 29.67 -10.45
N THR A 61 14.17 30.11 -9.20
CA THR A 61 15.13 31.02 -8.55
C THR A 61 16.34 30.31 -7.96
N GLY A 62 16.44 28.98 -8.13
CA GLY A 62 17.55 28.17 -7.68
C GLY A 62 17.53 27.78 -6.20
N GLY A 63 16.38 27.86 -5.52
CA GLY A 63 16.17 27.32 -4.18
C GLY A 63 15.66 25.87 -4.20
N LEU A 64 15.48 25.26 -3.03
CA LEU A 64 14.86 23.95 -2.89
C LEU A 64 13.33 24.07 -2.95
N ASP A 65 12.68 23.39 -3.89
CA ASP A 65 11.23 23.34 -4.03
C ASP A 65 10.67 21.99 -3.54
N ALA A 66 10.96 21.67 -2.29
CA ALA A 66 10.51 20.45 -1.62
C ALA A 66 10.59 20.58 -0.10
N ARG A 67 9.80 19.79 0.62
CA ARG A 67 9.99 19.60 2.05
C ARG A 67 11.23 18.71 2.27
N LEU A 68 12.17 19.20 3.08
CA LEU A 68 13.39 18.48 3.43
C LEU A 68 13.28 17.90 4.85
N ASP A 69 13.53 16.61 5.00
CA ASP A 69 13.72 15.93 6.28
C ASP A 69 15.15 15.36 6.35
N ILE A 70 15.85 15.58 7.46
CA ILE A 70 17.18 15.00 7.71
C ILE A 70 17.04 13.98 8.84
N VAL A 71 17.51 12.75 8.60
CA VAL A 71 17.42 11.63 9.54
C VAL A 71 18.82 11.05 9.75
N ASP A 72 19.41 11.33 10.92
CA ASP A 72 20.79 10.91 11.27
C ASP A 72 20.84 9.74 12.25
N GLU A 73 19.69 9.29 12.71
CA GLU A 73 19.55 8.23 13.71
C GLU A 73 20.06 6.89 13.13
N PRO A 74 20.90 6.13 13.84
CA PRO A 74 21.35 4.82 13.36
C PRO A 74 20.25 3.77 13.54
N TYR A 75 19.92 3.02 12.50
CA TYR A 75 18.99 1.89 12.56
C TYR A 75 19.28 0.86 11.45
N GLU A 76 18.96 -0.41 11.70
CA GLU A 76 19.10 -1.49 10.72
C GLU A 76 17.91 -1.48 9.76
N GLY A 77 18.07 -0.80 8.62
CA GLY A 77 17.05 -0.70 7.57
C GLY A 77 16.50 0.71 7.44
N LEU A 78 15.20 0.83 7.15
CA LEU A 78 14.55 2.13 6.98
C LEU A 78 14.14 2.76 8.32
N ASN A 79 14.84 3.83 8.72
CA ASN A 79 14.69 4.49 10.03
C ASN A 79 13.30 5.10 10.25
N ARG A 80 12.65 5.57 9.19
CA ARG A 80 11.35 6.25 9.26
C ARG A 80 10.37 5.64 8.24
N PRO A 81 9.10 5.42 8.58
CA PRO A 81 8.13 4.85 7.63
C PRO A 81 7.97 5.72 6.39
N LEU A 82 7.65 5.11 5.25
CA LEU A 82 7.31 5.80 4.00
C LEU A 82 5.81 5.84 3.77
N ARG A 83 5.14 4.71 3.95
CA ARG A 83 3.70 4.58 3.71
C ARG A 83 2.98 3.92 4.88
N ILE A 84 1.93 4.56 5.40
CA ILE A 84 1.07 3.96 6.43
C ILE A 84 -0.28 3.58 5.86
N TYR A 85 -0.76 2.39 6.20
CA TYR A 85 -2.10 1.92 5.87
C TYR A 85 -3.00 2.19 7.08
N TYR A 86 -3.74 3.29 7.05
CA TYR A 86 -4.59 3.69 8.17
C TYR A 86 -6.02 3.21 7.95
N GLY A 87 -6.42 2.20 8.71
CA GLY A 87 -7.77 1.65 8.77
C GLY A 87 -8.71 2.58 9.52
N ILE A 88 -8.92 3.79 9.00
CA ILE A 88 -9.63 4.90 9.64
C ILE A 88 -11.12 4.61 9.86
N GLU A 89 -11.74 3.81 9.00
CA GLU A 89 -13.17 3.48 9.10
C GLU A 89 -13.35 1.98 9.38
N PRO A 90 -13.78 1.57 10.58
CA PRO A 90 -13.90 0.16 10.92
C PRO A 90 -15.20 -0.50 10.42
N ARG A 91 -16.12 0.24 9.79
CA ARG A 91 -17.37 -0.31 9.25
C ARG A 91 -17.28 -0.48 7.74
N CYS A 92 -18.14 -1.35 7.18
CA CYS A 92 -18.27 -1.55 5.74
C CYS A 92 -19.75 -1.63 5.33
N ASP A 93 -20.11 -1.11 4.17
CA ASP A 93 -21.46 -1.16 3.60
C ASP A 93 -21.68 -2.39 2.71
N LEU A 94 -20.64 -3.21 2.55
CA LEU A 94 -20.64 -4.52 1.89
C LEU A 94 -20.19 -5.61 2.85
N SER A 95 -20.55 -6.86 2.57
CA SER A 95 -20.23 -8.04 3.39
C SER A 95 -19.49 -9.12 2.61
N CYS A 96 -18.55 -8.69 1.77
CA CYS A 96 -17.83 -9.54 0.84
C CYS A 96 -17.14 -10.75 1.54
N PRO A 97 -17.24 -11.99 1.01
CA PRO A 97 -16.74 -13.19 1.68
C PRO A 97 -15.21 -13.29 1.77
N MET A 98 -14.48 -12.54 0.93
CA MET A 98 -13.01 -12.53 0.84
C MET A 98 -12.35 -11.49 1.73
N CYS A 99 -13.11 -10.87 2.62
CA CYS A 99 -12.62 -9.82 3.50
C CYS A 99 -11.55 -10.40 4.45
N GLY A 100 -10.28 -10.19 4.11
CA GLY A 100 -9.15 -10.85 4.77
C GLY A 100 -8.70 -10.30 6.12
N PRO A 101 -8.67 -8.98 6.38
CA PRO A 101 -8.00 -8.48 7.58
C PRO A 101 -8.79 -8.73 8.87
N ARG A 102 -10.13 -8.72 8.78
CA ARG A 102 -11.10 -8.93 9.87
C ARG A 102 -12.54 -8.92 9.33
N ASP A 103 -13.53 -9.21 10.17
CA ASP A 103 -14.94 -8.90 9.88
C ASP A 103 -15.31 -7.48 10.35
N PHE A 104 -15.61 -6.58 9.41
CA PHE A 104 -16.00 -5.19 9.69
C PHE A 104 -17.44 -5.02 10.21
N HIS A 105 -18.17 -6.13 10.41
CA HIS A 105 -19.55 -6.13 10.90
C HIS A 105 -19.67 -6.53 12.39
N GLU A 106 -18.57 -6.71 13.12
CA GLU A 106 -18.58 -7.06 14.55
C GLU A 106 -18.93 -5.90 15.51
N GLY A 107 -19.52 -4.81 15.00
CA GLY A 107 -20.00 -3.70 15.82
C GLY A 107 -18.92 -2.73 16.30
N PHE A 108 -17.78 -2.66 15.61
CA PHE A 108 -16.75 -1.65 15.88
C PHE A 108 -17.29 -0.24 15.75
N LYS A 109 -16.86 0.63 16.66
CA LYS A 109 -17.24 2.05 16.69
C LYS A 109 -16.12 2.89 16.07
N PRO A 110 -16.45 3.88 15.22
CA PRO A 110 -15.46 4.85 14.77
C PRO A 110 -14.75 5.51 15.95
N ALA A 111 -13.49 5.88 15.73
CA ALA A 111 -12.75 6.68 16.70
C ALA A 111 -13.33 8.11 16.78
N SER A 112 -13.06 8.81 17.87
CA SER A 112 -13.41 10.22 17.97
C SER A 112 -12.51 11.06 17.05
N PRO A 113 -12.97 12.23 16.56
CA PRO A 113 -12.15 13.12 15.73
C PRO A 113 -10.81 13.48 16.37
N GLU A 114 -10.76 13.63 17.69
CA GLU A 114 -9.54 13.96 18.45
C GLU A 114 -8.53 12.80 18.41
N THR A 115 -9.01 11.57 18.54
CA THR A 115 -8.18 10.36 18.43
C THR A 115 -7.62 10.23 17.02
N GLU A 116 -8.44 10.44 15.99
CA GLU A 116 -8.00 10.40 14.60
C GLU A 116 -6.97 11.49 14.29
N ASP A 117 -7.22 12.73 14.72
CA ASP A 117 -6.29 13.86 14.60
C ASP A 117 -4.94 13.55 15.27
N PHE A 118 -4.99 12.99 16.48
CA PHE A 118 -3.80 12.58 17.22
C PHE A 118 -3.00 11.52 16.45
N ILE A 119 -3.64 10.45 15.98
CA ILE A 119 -2.98 9.37 15.23
C ILE A 119 -2.37 9.91 13.93
N MET A 120 -3.11 10.72 13.18
CA MET A 120 -2.60 11.33 11.94
C MET A 120 -1.40 12.25 12.20
N GLN A 121 -1.41 13.02 13.29
CA GLN A 121 -0.27 13.82 13.71
C GLN A 121 0.94 12.94 14.06
N GLN A 122 0.74 11.83 14.76
CA GLN A 122 1.81 10.87 15.08
C GLN A 122 2.41 10.24 13.81
N ILE A 123 1.57 9.89 12.83
CA ILE A 123 1.99 9.38 11.52
C ILE A 123 2.86 10.40 10.77
N ALA A 124 2.44 11.67 10.75
CA ALA A 124 3.18 12.76 10.11
C ALA A 124 4.51 13.04 10.83
N ASN A 125 4.50 13.08 12.16
CA ASN A 125 5.69 13.30 12.99
C ASN A 125 6.71 12.16 12.89
N ALA A 126 6.26 10.94 12.61
CA ALA A 126 7.16 9.82 12.31
C ALA A 126 7.91 10.00 10.97
N GLY A 127 7.56 11.01 10.16
CA GLY A 127 8.21 11.32 8.90
C GLY A 127 7.53 10.69 7.68
N THR A 128 6.39 10.02 7.86
CA THR A 128 5.65 9.32 6.79
C THR A 128 5.39 10.22 5.59
N PHE A 129 5.57 9.69 4.37
CA PHE A 129 5.30 10.41 3.12
C PHE A 129 3.85 10.23 2.68
N GLN A 130 3.36 8.99 2.73
CA GLN A 130 2.09 8.58 2.15
C GLN A 130 1.18 7.95 3.20
N LEU A 131 -0.08 8.37 3.22
CA LEU A 131 -1.12 7.80 4.06
C LEU A 131 -2.18 7.16 3.16
N GLN A 132 -2.31 5.83 3.24
CA GLN A 132 -3.39 5.12 2.57
C GLN A 132 -4.58 5.05 3.53
N LEU A 133 -5.64 5.79 3.21
CA LEU A 133 -6.92 5.74 3.93
C LEU A 133 -7.69 4.51 3.45
N THR A 134 -7.99 3.62 4.39
CA THR A 134 -8.63 2.33 4.16
C THR A 134 -9.48 1.96 5.39
N GLY A 135 -9.97 0.73 5.44
CA GLY A 135 -10.69 0.19 6.59
C GLY A 135 -11.63 -0.88 6.09
N GLY A 136 -12.89 -0.82 6.51
CA GLY A 136 -14.00 -1.46 5.82
C GLY A 136 -14.35 -0.71 4.53
N GLU A 137 -15.03 0.44 4.65
CA GLU A 137 -15.30 1.34 3.52
C GLU A 137 -15.25 2.82 3.93
N ILE A 138 -14.29 3.56 3.39
CA ILE A 138 -14.11 4.99 3.69
C ILE A 138 -15.27 5.87 3.19
N GLY A 139 -16.00 5.45 2.15
CA GLY A 139 -17.15 6.15 1.61
C GLY A 139 -18.36 6.21 2.55
N ILE A 140 -18.39 5.41 3.62
CA ILE A 140 -19.40 5.51 4.69
C ILE A 140 -19.32 6.86 5.41
N ARG A 141 -18.12 7.44 5.49
CA ARG A 141 -17.90 8.72 6.17
C ARG A 141 -18.55 9.90 5.44
N GLY A 142 -18.97 9.73 4.19
CA GLY A 142 -19.53 10.82 3.38
C GLY A 142 -18.58 12.00 3.32
N PHE A 143 -19.13 13.21 3.45
CA PHE A 143 -18.36 14.46 3.42
C PHE A 143 -17.36 14.62 4.56
N ASP A 144 -17.46 13.87 5.67
CA ASP A 144 -16.42 13.90 6.71
C ASP A 144 -15.07 13.36 6.21
N LEU A 145 -15.07 12.47 5.21
CA LEU A 145 -13.81 12.01 4.60
C LEU A 145 -12.99 13.19 4.05
N LEU A 146 -13.65 14.24 3.54
CA LEU A 146 -12.97 15.44 3.02
C LEU A 146 -12.18 16.13 4.13
N ASN A 147 -12.77 16.28 5.33
CA ASN A 147 -12.09 16.87 6.48
C ASN A 147 -10.80 16.10 6.82
N ARG A 148 -10.84 14.76 6.72
CA ARG A 148 -9.67 13.90 6.98
C ARG A 148 -8.60 14.06 5.88
N VAL A 149 -9.00 14.16 4.61
CA VAL A 149 -8.07 14.39 3.50
C VAL A 149 -7.41 15.77 3.59
N GLU A 150 -8.18 16.81 3.91
CA GLU A 150 -7.70 18.18 4.15
C GLU A 150 -6.76 18.24 5.38
N LYS A 151 -7.08 17.53 6.46
CA LYS A 151 -6.16 17.44 7.61
C LYS A 151 -4.84 16.77 7.23
N ALA A 152 -4.89 15.67 6.48
CA ALA A 152 -3.68 14.97 6.03
C ALA A 152 -2.80 15.86 5.14
N ARG A 153 -3.43 16.67 4.29
CA ARG A 153 -2.79 17.67 3.44
C ARG A 153 -2.05 18.72 4.26
N ASP A 154 -2.70 19.25 5.29
CA ASP A 154 -2.10 20.26 6.20
C ASP A 154 -0.92 19.68 7.00
N LEU A 155 -0.91 18.36 7.23
CA LEU A 155 0.21 17.62 7.81
C LEU A 155 1.33 17.28 6.80
N GLY A 156 1.13 17.58 5.51
CA GLY A 156 2.08 17.28 4.43
C GLY A 156 2.10 15.81 4.01
N LEU A 157 0.99 15.10 4.19
CA LEU A 157 0.83 13.70 3.78
C LEU A 157 0.16 13.61 2.40
N ALA A 158 0.76 12.82 1.51
CA ALA A 158 0.13 12.43 0.26
C ALA A 158 -0.87 11.27 0.52
N ILE A 159 -2.06 11.35 -0.05
CA ILE A 159 -3.16 10.42 0.22
C ILE A 159 -3.30 9.39 -0.89
N ILE A 160 -3.48 8.14 -0.46
CA ILE A 160 -3.98 7.05 -1.31
C ILE A 160 -5.35 6.65 -0.77
N LEU A 161 -6.40 6.73 -1.58
CA LEU A 161 -7.72 6.24 -1.19
C LEU A 161 -7.83 4.75 -1.48
N SER A 162 -8.55 4.00 -0.64
CA SER A 162 -8.93 2.61 -0.89
C SER A 162 -10.41 2.42 -0.60
N THR A 163 -11.17 2.08 -1.63
CA THR A 163 -12.63 2.04 -1.59
C THR A 163 -13.19 0.90 -2.44
N ASN A 164 -14.37 0.43 -2.08
CA ASN A 164 -15.23 -0.42 -2.89
C ASN A 164 -15.92 0.35 -4.02
N GLY A 165 -16.00 1.70 -3.94
CA GLY A 165 -16.53 2.56 -4.99
C GLY A 165 -18.05 2.63 -5.10
N VAL A 166 -18.82 1.93 -4.27
CA VAL A 166 -20.30 1.95 -4.32
C VAL A 166 -20.83 3.27 -3.76
N TRP A 167 -20.22 3.78 -2.70
CA TRP A 167 -20.46 5.10 -2.12
C TRP A 167 -21.95 5.39 -1.86
N ARG A 168 -22.62 4.47 -1.17
CA ARG A 168 -24.07 4.59 -0.87
C ARG A 168 -24.40 5.73 0.10
N CYS A 169 -23.43 6.14 0.92
CA CYS A 169 -23.59 7.17 1.95
C CYS A 169 -23.19 8.58 1.47
N ILE A 170 -22.98 8.77 0.17
CA ILE A 170 -22.62 10.07 -0.42
C ILE A 170 -23.79 10.55 -1.27
N ASP A 171 -24.54 11.52 -0.74
CA ASP A 171 -25.76 12.05 -1.37
C ASP A 171 -25.48 12.78 -2.70
N ASN A 172 -24.40 13.57 -2.75
CA ASN A 172 -23.95 14.28 -3.96
C ASN A 172 -22.55 13.84 -4.36
N LYS A 173 -22.46 12.79 -5.18
CA LYS A 173 -21.18 12.20 -5.61
C LYS A 173 -20.35 13.13 -6.49
N ASP A 174 -21.00 13.98 -7.28
CA ASP A 174 -20.26 14.89 -8.18
C ASP A 174 -19.54 15.97 -7.38
N GLU A 175 -20.25 16.64 -6.46
CA GLU A 175 -19.65 17.62 -5.53
C GLU A 175 -18.57 16.97 -4.65
N PHE A 176 -18.83 15.75 -4.15
CA PHE A 176 -17.87 15.05 -3.30
C PHE A 176 -16.54 14.79 -4.02
N ILE A 177 -16.59 14.37 -5.29
CA ILE A 177 -15.39 14.08 -6.07
C ILE A 177 -14.67 15.35 -6.51
N GLU A 178 -15.41 16.39 -6.89
CA GLU A 178 -14.85 17.70 -7.19
C GLU A 178 -14.03 18.22 -5.99
N ARG A 179 -14.61 18.16 -4.78
CA ARG A 179 -13.92 18.56 -3.55
C ARG A 179 -12.73 17.66 -3.21
N LEU A 180 -12.82 16.34 -3.47
CA LEU A 180 -11.66 15.46 -3.33
C LEU A 180 -10.51 15.88 -4.27
N ALA A 181 -10.81 16.25 -5.51
CA ALA A 181 -9.80 16.73 -6.45
C ALA A 181 -9.17 18.04 -5.99
N ASP A 182 -9.98 18.97 -5.46
CA ASP A 182 -9.53 20.25 -4.93
C ASP A 182 -8.58 20.14 -3.72
N CYS A 183 -8.64 19.03 -2.96
CA CYS A 183 -7.68 18.78 -1.88
C CYS A 183 -6.23 18.73 -2.37
N GLY A 184 -5.99 18.31 -3.62
CA GLY A 184 -4.68 18.41 -4.27
C GLY A 184 -3.56 17.52 -3.69
N ASN A 185 -3.83 16.72 -2.65
CA ASN A 185 -2.89 15.78 -2.05
C ASN A 185 -3.19 14.30 -2.33
N ILE A 186 -4.24 13.99 -3.11
CA ILE A 186 -4.58 12.61 -3.48
C ILE A 186 -3.74 12.19 -4.68
N ILE A 187 -2.81 11.26 -4.45
CA ILE A 187 -1.88 10.78 -5.50
C ILE A 187 -2.40 9.52 -6.20
N GLN A 188 -3.38 8.82 -5.61
CA GLN A 188 -3.97 7.61 -6.18
C GLN A 188 -5.30 7.25 -5.51
N SER A 189 -6.25 6.75 -6.30
CA SER A 189 -7.51 6.21 -5.80
C SER A 189 -7.65 4.73 -6.16
N LYS A 190 -7.49 3.83 -5.19
CA LYS A 190 -7.66 2.39 -5.39
C LYS A 190 -9.15 2.04 -5.30
N ILE A 191 -9.70 1.56 -6.41
CA ILE A 191 -11.10 1.12 -6.49
C ILE A 191 -11.16 -0.39 -6.69
N SER A 192 -12.02 -1.03 -5.92
CA SER A 192 -12.05 -2.49 -5.87
C SER A 192 -13.06 -3.07 -6.86
N ILE A 193 -12.58 -3.74 -7.90
CA ILE A 193 -13.42 -4.32 -8.96
C ILE A 193 -12.95 -5.74 -9.23
N GLU A 194 -13.86 -6.70 -9.19
CA GLU A 194 -13.57 -8.09 -9.55
C GLU A 194 -14.15 -8.40 -10.93
N GLY A 195 -13.28 -8.68 -11.90
CA GLY A 195 -13.69 -9.29 -13.17
C GLY A 195 -14.92 -8.69 -13.86
N THR A 196 -15.65 -9.55 -14.58
CA THR A 196 -16.91 -9.23 -15.28
C THR A 196 -18.02 -8.81 -14.31
N PRO A 197 -19.09 -8.14 -14.77
CA PRO A 197 -20.19 -7.71 -13.90
C PRO A 197 -20.75 -8.85 -13.04
N GLU A 198 -20.97 -10.02 -13.64
CA GLU A 198 -21.52 -11.20 -12.97
C GLU A 198 -20.56 -11.72 -11.90
N PHE A 199 -19.26 -11.75 -12.20
CA PHE A 199 -18.25 -12.17 -11.25
C PHE A 199 -18.13 -11.18 -10.09
N HIS A 200 -18.08 -9.87 -10.39
CA HIS A 200 -18.08 -8.81 -9.40
C HIS A 200 -19.24 -8.96 -8.43
N GLU A 201 -20.46 -9.09 -8.93
CA GLU A 201 -21.66 -9.16 -8.08
C GLU A 201 -21.77 -10.46 -7.31
N SER A 202 -21.26 -11.58 -7.85
CA SER A 202 -21.17 -12.84 -7.09
C SER A 202 -20.26 -12.74 -5.86
N ILE A 203 -19.33 -11.79 -5.88
CA ILE A 203 -18.30 -11.61 -4.87
C ILE A 203 -18.61 -10.43 -3.94
N ARG A 204 -19.00 -9.27 -4.49
CA ARG A 204 -19.23 -8.01 -3.76
C ARG A 204 -20.69 -7.72 -3.47
N GLY A 205 -21.60 -8.53 -4.02
CA GLY A 205 -23.05 -8.42 -3.84
C GLY A 205 -23.76 -7.81 -5.06
N LYS A 206 -25.04 -8.16 -5.24
CA LYS A 206 -25.85 -7.66 -6.37
C LYS A 206 -25.99 -6.13 -6.35
N GLY A 207 -25.99 -5.51 -7.52
CA GLY A 207 -26.15 -4.07 -7.70
C GLY A 207 -24.92 -3.25 -7.30
N THR A 208 -23.74 -3.87 -7.18
CA THR A 208 -22.51 -3.17 -6.79
C THR A 208 -21.61 -2.83 -7.97
N TYR A 209 -21.70 -3.56 -9.08
CA TYR A 209 -20.82 -3.35 -10.23
C TYR A 209 -21.03 -1.97 -10.87
N GLN A 210 -22.25 -1.65 -11.31
CA GLN A 210 -22.51 -0.39 -12.01
C GLN A 210 -22.15 0.85 -11.18
N PRO A 211 -22.56 0.98 -9.89
CA PRO A 211 -22.14 2.11 -9.07
C PRO A 211 -20.62 2.24 -8.95
N THR A 212 -19.91 1.12 -8.88
CA THR A 212 -18.44 1.11 -8.82
C THR A 212 -17.82 1.61 -10.13
N ILE A 213 -18.36 1.22 -11.28
CA ILE A 213 -17.93 1.73 -12.59
C ILE A 213 -18.22 3.24 -12.73
N ASP A 214 -19.38 3.70 -12.26
CA ASP A 214 -19.72 5.14 -12.28
C ASP A 214 -18.77 5.97 -11.41
N THR A 215 -18.27 5.39 -10.31
CA THR A 215 -17.24 6.02 -9.47
C THR A 215 -15.87 5.99 -10.15
N LEU A 216 -15.48 4.87 -10.78
CA LEU A 216 -14.24 4.77 -11.56
C LEU A 216 -14.18 5.83 -12.67
N ASP A 217 -15.28 6.01 -13.41
CA ASP A 217 -15.41 7.02 -14.45
C ASP A 217 -15.17 8.43 -13.90
N LYS A 218 -15.84 8.79 -12.80
CA LYS A 218 -15.65 10.11 -12.19
C LYS A 218 -14.23 10.31 -11.67
N LEU A 219 -13.65 9.33 -10.96
CA LEU A 219 -12.26 9.40 -10.50
C LEU A 219 -11.29 9.65 -11.67
N SER A 220 -11.54 9.03 -12.81
CA SER A 220 -10.77 9.26 -14.05
C SER A 220 -10.92 10.69 -14.56
N ARG A 221 -12.17 11.16 -14.74
CA ARG A 221 -12.47 12.50 -15.28
C ARG A 221 -11.92 13.65 -14.43
N TYR A 222 -11.89 13.48 -13.11
CA TYR A 222 -11.36 14.48 -12.17
C TYR A 222 -9.86 14.32 -11.89
N GLY A 223 -9.16 13.42 -12.59
CA GLY A 223 -7.70 13.28 -12.47
C GLY A 223 -7.21 12.67 -11.15
N LEU A 224 -8.07 11.94 -10.43
CA LEU A 224 -7.75 11.31 -9.14
C LEU A 224 -6.98 9.98 -9.26
N ASN A 225 -6.30 9.78 -10.40
CA ASN A 225 -5.40 8.67 -10.72
C ASN A 225 -5.94 7.30 -10.25
N PRO A 226 -7.04 6.82 -10.84
CA PRO A 226 -7.66 5.59 -10.41
C PRO A 226 -6.72 4.38 -10.61
N ARG A 227 -6.82 3.41 -9.71
CA ARG A 227 -6.17 2.11 -9.83
C ARG A 227 -7.17 1.02 -9.48
N ILE A 228 -7.47 0.17 -10.44
CA ILE A 228 -8.30 -1.02 -10.24
C ILE A 228 -7.52 -2.00 -9.36
N SER A 229 -8.10 -2.40 -8.23
CA SER A 229 -7.58 -3.43 -7.34
C SER A 229 -8.52 -4.63 -7.38
N THR A 230 -7.98 -5.81 -7.68
CA THR A 230 -8.77 -7.06 -7.73
C THR A 230 -8.15 -8.13 -6.86
N THR A 231 -8.99 -9.03 -6.35
CA THR A 231 -8.57 -10.25 -5.69
C THR A 231 -8.51 -11.38 -6.71
N ILE A 232 -7.38 -12.08 -6.80
CA ILE A 232 -7.28 -13.28 -7.64
C ILE A 232 -7.81 -14.48 -6.87
N PHE A 233 -8.86 -15.07 -7.42
CA PHE A 233 -9.45 -16.33 -6.99
C PHE A 233 -9.05 -17.46 -7.92
N ARG A 234 -9.23 -18.69 -7.47
CA ARG A 234 -9.17 -19.91 -8.29
C ARG A 234 -10.03 -19.78 -9.55
N SER A 235 -11.24 -19.24 -9.39
CA SER A 235 -12.24 -19.07 -10.46
C SER A 235 -11.93 -17.89 -11.40
N SER A 236 -11.19 -16.87 -10.93
CA SER A 236 -10.84 -15.70 -11.75
C SER A 236 -9.55 -15.87 -12.56
N CYS A 237 -8.85 -17.01 -12.42
CA CYS A 237 -7.65 -17.33 -13.18
C CYS A 237 -7.95 -17.78 -14.62
N ASN A 238 -8.70 -16.96 -15.36
CA ASN A 238 -9.08 -17.20 -16.74
C ASN A 238 -9.02 -15.91 -17.58
N PRO A 239 -9.00 -16.00 -18.93
CA PRO A 239 -8.84 -14.83 -19.78
C PRO A 239 -9.97 -13.80 -19.69
N GLU A 240 -11.23 -14.25 -19.70
CA GLU A 240 -12.40 -13.38 -19.68
C GLU A 240 -12.35 -12.36 -18.53
N GLN A 241 -12.03 -12.83 -17.33
CA GLN A 241 -12.00 -11.97 -16.13
C GLN A 241 -10.85 -10.96 -16.19
N LEU A 242 -9.69 -11.37 -16.71
CA LEU A 242 -8.50 -10.52 -16.77
C LEU A 242 -8.57 -9.51 -17.92
N GLU A 243 -9.01 -9.93 -19.10
CA GLU A 243 -9.20 -9.09 -20.28
C GLU A 243 -10.19 -7.97 -19.99
N HIS A 244 -11.33 -8.29 -19.36
CA HIS A 244 -12.31 -7.29 -18.95
C HIS A 244 -11.72 -6.23 -18.00
N LEU A 245 -10.91 -6.63 -17.02
CA LEU A 245 -10.24 -5.68 -16.11
C LEU A 245 -9.21 -4.82 -16.82
N VAL A 246 -8.51 -5.37 -17.82
CA VAL A 246 -7.57 -4.63 -18.67
C VAL A 246 -8.31 -3.61 -19.54
N ASP A 247 -9.45 -3.99 -20.13
CA ASP A 247 -10.28 -3.09 -20.93
C ASP A 247 -10.79 -1.92 -20.10
N LEU A 248 -11.24 -2.17 -18.86
CA LEU A 248 -11.60 -1.11 -17.92
C LEU A 248 -10.41 -0.21 -17.60
N ALA A 249 -9.24 -0.80 -17.33
CA ALA A 249 -8.03 -0.04 -17.02
C ALA A 249 -7.64 0.89 -18.18
N GLN A 250 -7.70 0.42 -19.43
CA GLN A 250 -7.44 1.25 -20.60
C GLN A 250 -8.51 2.32 -20.80
N LYS A 251 -9.79 1.93 -20.74
CA LYS A 251 -10.94 2.83 -20.96
C LYS A 251 -10.91 4.04 -20.02
N TYR A 252 -10.56 3.82 -18.75
CA TYR A 252 -10.57 4.86 -17.72
C TYR A 252 -9.16 5.38 -17.36
N GLY A 253 -8.13 5.02 -18.12
CA GLY A 253 -6.75 5.44 -17.84
C GLY A 253 -6.25 5.03 -16.44
N ALA A 254 -6.73 3.90 -15.93
CA ALA A 254 -6.48 3.46 -14.57
C ALA A 254 -5.26 2.53 -14.49
N GLY A 255 -4.55 2.60 -13.35
CA GLY A 255 -3.65 1.54 -12.91
C GLY A 255 -4.39 0.21 -12.74
N PHE A 256 -3.68 -0.92 -12.81
CA PHE A 256 -4.28 -2.22 -12.44
C PHE A 256 -3.37 -3.00 -11.50
N GLN A 257 -3.91 -3.44 -10.35
CA GLN A 257 -3.20 -4.17 -9.31
C GLN A 257 -3.98 -5.41 -8.87
N PRO A 258 -3.60 -6.60 -9.36
CA PRO A 258 -4.15 -7.84 -8.84
C PRO A 258 -3.38 -8.34 -7.60
N ILE A 259 -4.11 -8.88 -6.62
CA ILE A 259 -3.58 -9.41 -5.37
C ILE A 259 -4.19 -10.80 -5.15
N PRO A 260 -3.42 -11.87 -4.88
CA PRO A 260 -4.02 -13.17 -4.66
C PRO A 260 -4.80 -13.19 -3.35
N LEU A 261 -5.89 -13.96 -3.31
CA LEU A 261 -6.68 -14.19 -2.10
C LEU A 261 -5.76 -14.49 -0.91
N ARG A 262 -6.09 -13.92 0.25
CA ARG A 262 -5.44 -14.17 1.53
C ARG A 262 -6.49 -14.79 2.44
N PRO A 263 -6.48 -16.11 2.66
CA PRO A 263 -7.53 -16.80 3.41
C PRO A 263 -7.30 -16.63 4.92
N ILE A 264 -7.56 -15.43 5.41
CA ILE A 264 -7.38 -15.02 6.81
C ILE A 264 -8.59 -14.21 7.29
N GLY A 265 -8.81 -14.15 8.60
CA GLY A 265 -10.00 -13.53 9.18
C GLY A 265 -11.27 -14.14 8.58
N LYS A 266 -12.21 -13.29 8.16
CA LYS A 266 -13.44 -13.73 7.48
C LYS A 266 -13.18 -14.50 6.17
N ALA A 267 -12.08 -14.21 5.47
CA ALA A 267 -11.72 -14.91 4.24
C ALA A 267 -11.15 -16.32 4.48
N TYR A 268 -10.95 -16.75 5.72
CA TYR A 268 -10.47 -18.10 6.03
C TYR A 268 -11.37 -19.19 5.41
N GLU A 269 -12.69 -19.00 5.46
CA GLU A 269 -13.67 -19.91 4.87
C GLU A 269 -13.58 -19.98 3.33
N MET A 270 -12.85 -19.05 2.70
CA MET A 270 -12.56 -19.06 1.26
C MET A 270 -11.22 -19.73 0.92
N ARG A 271 -10.59 -20.47 1.84
CA ARG A 271 -9.27 -21.12 1.58
C ARG A 271 -9.26 -21.94 0.30
N ASP A 272 -10.31 -22.69 0.01
CA ASP A 272 -10.44 -23.51 -1.22
C ASP A 272 -10.57 -22.69 -2.51
N GLN A 273 -10.87 -21.39 -2.41
CA GLN A 273 -10.91 -20.44 -3.52
C GLN A 273 -9.55 -19.79 -3.79
N THR A 274 -8.52 -20.14 -3.03
CA THR A 274 -7.14 -19.71 -3.29
C THR A 274 -6.65 -20.27 -4.63
N PRO A 275 -6.03 -19.45 -5.50
CA PRO A 275 -5.49 -19.95 -6.76
C PRO A 275 -4.32 -20.90 -6.53
N THR A 276 -4.23 -21.96 -7.35
CA THR A 276 -3.04 -22.84 -7.34
C THR A 276 -1.83 -22.13 -7.95
N LYS A 277 -0.63 -22.68 -7.73
CA LYS A 277 0.61 -22.16 -8.33
C LYS A 277 0.55 -22.14 -9.86
N GLU A 278 0.01 -23.19 -10.47
CA GLU A 278 -0.16 -23.30 -11.93
C GLU A 278 -1.12 -22.24 -12.45
N GLN A 279 -2.19 -21.98 -11.71
CA GLN A 279 -3.16 -20.94 -12.05
C GLN A 279 -2.54 -19.54 -11.95
N LEU A 280 -1.81 -19.24 -10.87
CA LEU A 280 -1.07 -17.98 -10.75
C LEU A 280 -0.03 -17.83 -11.85
N LYS A 281 0.69 -18.90 -12.20
CA LYS A 281 1.65 -18.88 -13.33
C LYS A 281 0.95 -18.54 -14.66
N LYS A 282 -0.21 -19.15 -14.93
CA LYS A 282 -1.02 -18.86 -16.12
C LYS A 282 -1.52 -17.41 -16.10
N TYR A 283 -2.01 -16.94 -14.95
CA TYR A 283 -2.46 -15.57 -14.74
C TYR A 283 -1.32 -14.57 -15.01
N THR A 284 -0.14 -14.76 -14.41
CA THR A 284 1.02 -13.87 -14.62
C THR A 284 1.46 -13.85 -16.08
N LYS A 285 1.48 -15.00 -16.77
CA LYS A 285 1.79 -15.06 -18.21
C LYS A 285 0.78 -14.26 -19.04
N LEU A 286 -0.51 -14.41 -18.77
CA LEU A 286 -1.54 -13.68 -19.48
C LEU A 286 -1.47 -12.18 -19.19
N ALA A 287 -1.29 -11.80 -17.92
CA ALA A 287 -1.11 -10.41 -17.53
C ALA A 287 0.11 -9.77 -18.21
N THR A 288 1.21 -10.51 -18.37
CA THR A 288 2.40 -10.05 -19.11
C THR A 288 2.09 -9.86 -20.58
N LYS A 289 1.41 -10.84 -21.20
CA LYS A 289 0.99 -10.74 -22.61
C LYS A 289 0.12 -9.50 -22.83
N LEU A 290 -0.93 -9.33 -22.03
CA LEU A 290 -1.85 -8.21 -22.13
C LEU A 290 -1.14 -6.87 -21.88
N ARG A 291 -0.25 -6.79 -20.87
CA ARG A 291 0.57 -5.59 -20.64
C ARG A 291 1.37 -5.19 -21.89
N ASN A 292 1.99 -6.16 -22.56
CA ASN A 292 2.81 -5.91 -23.75
C ASN A 292 1.97 -5.54 -24.99
N GLU A 293 0.81 -6.17 -25.16
CA GLU A 293 -0.07 -5.92 -26.31
C GLU A 293 -0.87 -4.62 -26.20
N THR A 294 -1.28 -4.26 -24.98
CA THR A 294 -2.23 -3.16 -24.73
C THR A 294 -1.57 -1.91 -24.13
N GLY A 295 -0.38 -2.05 -23.55
CA GLY A 295 0.26 -0.99 -22.76
C GLY A 295 -0.40 -0.74 -21.39
N ALA A 296 -1.35 -1.58 -20.97
CA ALA A 296 -2.05 -1.39 -19.69
C ALA A 296 -1.08 -1.45 -18.48
N PRO A 297 -1.21 -0.52 -17.51
CA PRO A 297 -0.32 -0.44 -16.34
C PRO A 297 -0.65 -1.49 -15.26
N ILE A 298 -0.45 -2.76 -15.61
CA ILE A 298 -0.66 -3.91 -14.71
C ILE A 298 0.57 -4.06 -13.80
N THR A 299 0.41 -4.08 -12.49
CA THR A 299 1.53 -4.22 -11.54
C THR A 299 1.13 -5.02 -10.31
N PHE A 300 1.89 -6.07 -9.97
CA PHE A 300 1.66 -6.89 -8.77
C PHE A 300 2.95 -7.49 -8.20
N ASN A 301 2.95 -7.79 -6.90
CA ASN A 301 4.18 -8.10 -6.14
C ASN A 301 4.75 -9.51 -6.40
N PHE A 302 4.01 -10.37 -7.10
CA PHE A 302 4.42 -11.73 -7.47
C PHE A 302 4.66 -11.84 -8.99
N ASP A 303 4.85 -10.71 -9.67
CA ASP A 303 5.10 -10.67 -11.10
C ASP A 303 6.54 -11.07 -11.42
N ILE A 304 6.71 -12.34 -11.76
CA ILE A 304 8.00 -12.93 -12.08
C ILE A 304 8.46 -12.70 -13.53
N TYR A 305 7.55 -12.22 -14.40
CA TYR A 305 7.82 -12.03 -15.83
C TYR A 305 7.98 -10.57 -16.22
N ASP A 306 7.79 -9.65 -15.26
CA ASP A 306 8.12 -8.24 -15.43
C ASP A 306 9.65 -8.06 -15.45
N GLN A 307 10.23 -8.16 -16.65
CA GLN A 307 11.66 -7.94 -16.91
C GLN A 307 12.12 -6.51 -16.56
N GLY A 308 11.22 -5.61 -16.16
CA GLY A 308 11.49 -4.19 -15.90
C GLY A 308 11.11 -3.70 -14.50
N ARG A 309 10.62 -4.57 -13.59
CA ARG A 309 10.26 -4.11 -12.24
C ARG A 309 11.49 -3.94 -11.35
N GLN A 310 12.26 -2.88 -11.61
CA GLN A 310 13.05 -2.24 -10.58
C GLN A 310 12.07 -1.57 -9.60
N VAL A 311 11.51 -2.33 -8.64
CA VAL A 311 10.94 -1.66 -7.47
C VAL A 311 12.10 -0.90 -6.86
N PRO A 312 11.98 0.42 -6.66
CA PRO A 312 13.05 1.16 -6.01
C PRO A 312 13.32 0.50 -4.66
N VAL A 313 14.58 0.14 -4.44
CA VAL A 313 15.05 -0.37 -3.16
C VAL A 313 15.05 0.83 -2.22
N TYR A 314 14.01 1.01 -1.41
CA TYR A 314 13.95 2.13 -0.47
C TYR A 314 14.77 1.89 0.80
N ASP A 315 15.03 0.62 1.11
CA ASP A 315 15.83 0.17 2.23
C ASP A 315 17.02 -0.61 1.65
N MET A 316 18.24 -0.10 1.83
CA MET A 316 19.43 -0.70 1.24
C MET A 316 19.90 -1.96 1.98
N HIS A 317 19.37 -2.20 3.18
CA HIS A 317 19.73 -3.32 4.03
C HIS A 317 18.73 -4.48 3.90
N ASN A 318 17.51 -4.21 3.43
CA ASN A 318 16.46 -5.20 3.25
C ASN A 318 15.99 -5.27 1.79
N PRO A 319 15.80 -6.46 1.20
CA PRO A 319 15.55 -6.54 -0.21
C PRO A 319 14.13 -6.21 -0.63
N VAL A 320 14.00 -6.05 -1.94
CA VAL A 320 12.75 -5.78 -2.64
C VAL A 320 11.72 -6.87 -2.37
N SER A 321 10.72 -6.56 -1.55
CA SER A 321 9.49 -7.34 -1.49
C SER A 321 8.32 -6.43 -1.09
N CYS A 322 7.22 -7.01 -0.62
CA CYS A 322 6.13 -6.22 -0.04
C CYS A 322 6.69 -5.27 1.03
N GLY A 323 6.33 -3.98 0.97
CA GLY A 323 6.84 -2.99 1.91
C GLY A 323 6.37 -3.15 3.36
N ALA A 324 5.69 -4.23 3.72
CA ALA A 324 5.17 -4.47 5.06
C ALA A 324 5.98 -5.59 5.75
N PRO A 325 6.71 -5.36 6.86
CA PRO A 325 6.75 -4.13 7.67
C PRO A 325 7.93 -3.16 7.42
N TRP A 326 8.66 -3.28 6.31
CA TRP A 326 9.91 -2.51 6.07
C TRP A 326 9.69 -1.05 5.68
N PHE A 327 8.75 -0.76 4.78
CA PHE A 327 8.41 0.60 4.30
C PHE A 327 7.17 1.18 4.97
N GLY A 328 6.39 0.33 5.64
CA GLY A 328 5.08 0.68 6.14
C GLY A 328 4.45 -0.37 7.02
N VAL A 329 3.51 0.06 7.84
CA VAL A 329 2.71 -0.78 8.74
C VAL A 329 1.23 -0.42 8.60
N HIS A 330 0.38 -1.27 9.15
CA HIS A 330 -1.04 -0.96 9.32
C HIS A 330 -1.27 -0.32 10.68
N ILE A 331 -2.14 0.69 10.72
CA ILE A 331 -2.63 1.29 11.95
C ILE A 331 -4.16 1.23 11.90
N THR A 332 -4.80 0.69 12.94
CA THR A 332 -6.28 0.65 13.05
C THR A 332 -6.84 2.01 13.44
N HIS A 333 -8.15 2.22 13.27
CA HIS A 333 -8.84 3.45 13.70
C HIS A 333 -8.55 3.86 15.15
N THR A 334 -8.26 2.91 16.05
CA THR A 334 -7.93 3.13 17.47
C THR A 334 -6.43 3.28 17.75
N GLY A 335 -5.57 3.23 16.73
CA GLY A 335 -4.13 3.42 16.87
C GLY A 335 -3.32 2.14 17.10
N GLU A 336 -3.93 0.96 17.00
CA GLU A 336 -3.20 -0.32 17.12
C GLU A 336 -2.32 -0.50 15.88
N VAL A 337 -1.05 -0.80 16.09
CA VAL A 337 -0.04 -0.94 15.03
C VAL A 337 0.21 -2.42 14.75
N TYR A 338 0.15 -2.79 13.47
CA TYR A 338 0.41 -4.15 13.00
C TYR A 338 1.44 -4.16 11.85
N PRO A 339 2.35 -5.14 11.80
CA PRO A 339 3.30 -5.32 10.71
C PRO A 339 2.66 -5.38 9.32
N CYS A 340 1.42 -5.89 9.23
CA CYS A 340 0.63 -5.95 8.01
C CYS A 340 -0.88 -5.88 8.35
N GLY A 341 -1.69 -5.29 7.47
CA GLY A 341 -3.15 -5.24 7.68
C GLY A 341 -3.81 -6.61 7.72
N PHE A 342 -3.20 -7.63 7.09
CA PHE A 342 -3.69 -9.00 7.11
C PHE A 342 -3.45 -9.72 8.42
N VAL A 343 -2.69 -9.19 9.38
CA VAL A 343 -2.37 -9.91 10.63
C VAL A 343 -3.08 -9.37 11.87
N GLN A 344 -4.16 -8.61 11.69
CA GLN A 344 -4.99 -8.12 12.81
C GLN A 344 -5.65 -9.28 13.57
N GLU A 345 -6.28 -10.19 12.82
CA GLU A 345 -6.96 -11.40 13.33
C GLU A 345 -6.32 -12.66 12.73
N ALA A 346 -4.99 -12.65 12.62
CA ALA A 346 -4.19 -13.76 12.10
C ALA A 346 -4.12 -14.93 13.10
N ASP A 347 -4.79 -16.05 12.79
CA ASP A 347 -4.65 -17.33 13.47
C ASP A 347 -4.25 -18.41 12.44
N PRO A 348 -3.11 -19.11 12.60
CA PRO A 348 -2.73 -20.17 11.67
C PRO A 348 -3.65 -21.41 11.77
N HIS A 349 -4.56 -21.47 12.75
CA HIS A 349 -5.34 -22.65 13.09
C HIS A 349 -6.86 -22.43 13.19
N GLY A 350 -7.43 -21.25 12.85
CA GLY A 350 -8.87 -21.05 12.98
C GLY A 350 -9.48 -19.86 12.26
N SER A 351 -10.80 -19.94 12.05
CA SER A 351 -11.69 -18.84 11.64
C SER A 351 -12.28 -18.05 12.82
N GLY A 352 -11.86 -18.38 14.06
CA GLY A 352 -12.39 -17.78 15.27
C GLY A 352 -11.64 -16.52 15.69
N GLY A 353 -12.38 -15.53 16.22
CA GLY A 353 -11.80 -14.33 16.81
C GLY A 353 -10.72 -14.65 17.83
N ILE A 354 -9.60 -13.92 17.75
CA ILE A 354 -8.42 -14.16 18.58
C ILE A 354 -8.57 -13.38 19.87
N LYS A 355 -8.34 -14.04 21.02
CA LYS A 355 -8.36 -13.37 22.33
C LYS A 355 -7.21 -12.37 22.50
N GLU A 356 -6.04 -12.68 21.94
CA GLU A 356 -4.84 -11.83 21.98
C GLU A 356 -4.11 -11.81 20.62
N PRO A 357 -4.02 -10.63 19.96
CA PRO A 357 -3.39 -10.53 18.65
C PRO A 357 -1.86 -10.74 18.69
N ARG A 358 -1.38 -11.83 18.07
CA ARG A 358 0.06 -12.20 18.01
C ARG A 358 0.99 -11.11 17.47
N PHE A 359 0.47 -10.29 16.56
CA PHE A 359 1.27 -9.30 15.83
C PHE A 359 0.92 -7.85 16.19
N LEU A 360 0.29 -7.61 17.34
CA LEU A 360 0.12 -6.25 17.85
C LEU A 360 1.48 -5.68 18.25
N ALA A 361 1.97 -4.72 17.48
CA ALA A 361 3.29 -4.10 17.68
C ALA A 361 3.29 -3.02 18.77
N GLY A 362 2.13 -2.44 19.06
CA GLY A 362 1.93 -1.36 20.02
C GLY A 362 0.64 -0.61 19.74
N VAL A 363 0.30 0.35 20.60
CA VAL A 363 -0.87 1.23 20.41
C VAL A 363 -0.38 2.67 20.50
N VAL A 364 -0.67 3.46 19.47
CA VAL A 364 -0.33 4.88 19.42
C VAL A 364 -1.11 5.63 20.50
N SER A 365 -0.40 6.20 21.48
CA SER A 365 -0.99 6.91 22.62
C SER A 365 -0.10 8.09 23.04
N PRO A 366 -0.55 8.98 23.95
CA PRO A 366 0.29 10.02 24.51
C PRO A 366 1.58 9.51 25.15
N GLU A 367 1.56 8.29 25.70
CA GLU A 367 2.68 7.61 26.33
C GLU A 367 3.59 6.89 25.31
N HIS A 368 3.01 6.38 24.21
CA HIS A 368 3.73 5.64 23.17
C HIS A 368 3.54 6.29 21.81
N SER A 369 4.53 7.10 21.40
CA SER A 369 4.54 7.71 20.08
C SER A 369 4.64 6.65 18.97
N PHE A 370 4.09 6.96 17.79
CA PHE A 370 4.17 6.02 16.66
C PHE A 370 5.62 5.73 16.23
N ILE A 371 6.50 6.73 16.30
CA ILE A 371 7.91 6.53 15.93
C ILE A 371 8.64 5.60 16.91
N ASP A 372 8.32 5.68 18.20
CA ASP A 372 8.87 4.75 19.20
C ASP A 372 8.43 3.30 18.89
N ILE A 373 7.15 3.08 18.60
CA ILE A 373 6.66 1.75 18.19
C ILE A 373 7.41 1.29 16.93
N TRP A 374 7.56 2.14 15.91
CA TRP A 374 8.25 1.81 14.66
C TRP A 374 9.70 1.34 14.87
N LEU A 375 10.45 2.02 15.75
CA LEU A 375 11.86 1.75 15.99
C LEU A 375 12.07 0.61 17.00
N ASN A 376 11.24 0.55 18.03
CA ASN A 376 11.52 -0.20 19.24
C ASN A 376 10.64 -1.43 19.46
N SER A 377 9.51 -1.56 18.76
CA SER A 377 8.59 -2.70 18.94
C SER A 377 9.30 -4.05 18.77
N PRO A 378 9.24 -4.93 19.78
CA PRO A 378 9.78 -6.29 19.68
C PRO A 378 9.15 -7.08 18.53
N VAL A 379 7.86 -6.89 18.25
CA VAL A 379 7.14 -7.57 17.16
C VAL A 379 7.67 -7.12 15.80
N LEU A 380 7.87 -5.82 15.59
CA LEU A 380 8.43 -5.33 14.32
C LEU A 380 9.87 -5.80 14.14
N LYS A 381 10.68 -5.77 15.19
CA LYS A 381 12.06 -6.30 15.16
C LYS A 381 12.07 -7.77 14.78
N GLU A 382 11.24 -8.59 15.41
CA GLU A 382 11.13 -10.03 15.12
C GLU A 382 10.79 -10.30 13.65
N VAL A 383 9.75 -9.65 13.11
CA VAL A 383 9.31 -9.86 11.72
C VAL A 383 10.36 -9.36 10.72
N ARG A 384 10.99 -8.21 10.98
CA ARG A 384 12.06 -7.66 10.12
C ARG A 384 13.31 -8.54 10.11
N SER A 385 13.66 -9.14 11.26
CA SER A 385 14.84 -10.01 11.39
C SER A 385 14.61 -11.47 10.98
N ALA A 386 13.36 -11.88 10.70
CA ALA A 386 13.04 -13.28 10.42
C ALA A 386 13.80 -13.84 9.21
N GLY A 387 14.13 -12.99 8.22
CA GLY A 387 14.77 -13.42 6.98
C GLY A 387 13.84 -14.30 6.13
N LYS A 388 14.44 -15.21 5.37
CA LYS A 388 13.76 -16.16 4.47
C LYS A 388 14.32 -17.57 4.63
N SER A 389 13.67 -18.55 4.02
CA SER A 389 14.14 -19.95 4.10
C SER A 389 15.46 -20.18 3.36
N ASP A 390 16.18 -21.24 3.73
CA ASP A 390 17.43 -21.67 3.08
C ASP A 390 17.25 -21.91 1.57
N ASP A 391 16.12 -22.47 1.16
CA ASP A 391 15.80 -22.67 -0.26
C ASP A 391 15.62 -21.34 -1.00
N CYS A 392 15.03 -20.34 -0.35
CA CYS A 392 14.92 -19.00 -0.91
C CYS A 392 16.27 -18.28 -1.03
N TYR A 393 17.26 -18.62 -0.20
CA TYR A 393 18.63 -18.12 -0.35
C TYR A 393 19.38 -18.77 -1.52
N LYS A 394 19.05 -20.03 -1.86
CA LYS A 394 19.62 -20.77 -2.99
C LYS A 394 18.96 -20.47 -4.34
N CYS A 395 17.83 -19.77 -4.35
CA CYS A 395 17.06 -19.48 -5.57
C CYS A 395 17.85 -18.62 -6.56
N HIS A 396 18.23 -19.16 -7.72
CA HIS A 396 19.00 -18.45 -8.74
C HIS A 396 18.23 -17.34 -9.47
N ASP A 397 16.90 -17.40 -9.51
CA ASP A 397 16.10 -16.43 -10.27
C ASP A 397 15.93 -15.10 -9.52
N TYR A 398 15.67 -15.16 -8.21
CA TYR A 398 15.30 -13.99 -7.42
C TYR A 398 16.20 -13.75 -6.20
N ALA A 399 17.14 -14.65 -5.88
CA ALA A 399 18.10 -14.62 -4.77
C ALA A 399 18.08 -13.36 -3.89
N LYS A 400 18.94 -12.38 -4.18
CA LYS A 400 19.08 -11.16 -3.38
C LYS A 400 17.90 -10.21 -3.51
N GLY A 401 17.11 -10.32 -4.58
CA GLY A 401 15.98 -9.43 -4.87
C GLY A 401 14.63 -9.90 -4.32
N CYS A 402 14.54 -11.05 -3.65
CA CYS A 402 13.29 -11.58 -3.09
C CYS A 402 13.51 -12.12 -1.68
N TRP A 403 12.60 -11.73 -0.77
CA TRP A 403 12.61 -12.13 0.64
C TRP A 403 11.73 -13.36 0.95
N GLY A 404 11.61 -14.29 -0.01
CA GLY A 404 10.78 -15.49 0.14
C GLY A 404 9.29 -15.28 -0.11
N GLY A 405 8.88 -14.10 -0.58
CA GLY A 405 7.50 -13.74 -0.93
C GLY A 405 6.74 -13.08 0.22
N CYS A 406 5.44 -13.36 0.33
CA CYS A 406 4.58 -12.84 1.38
C CYS A 406 4.78 -13.60 2.69
N TRP A 407 5.53 -13.01 3.64
CA TRP A 407 5.78 -13.59 4.96
C TRP A 407 4.50 -13.96 5.73
N VAL A 408 3.41 -13.20 5.56
CA VAL A 408 2.10 -13.52 6.18
C VAL A 408 1.57 -14.87 5.70
N MET A 409 1.67 -15.14 4.40
CA MET A 409 1.20 -16.40 3.83
C MET A 409 2.12 -17.57 4.19
N ALA A 410 3.43 -17.32 4.23
CA ALA A 410 4.39 -18.28 4.73
C ALA A 410 4.10 -18.65 6.18
N TRP A 411 3.84 -17.67 7.05
CA TRP A 411 3.51 -17.90 8.45
C TRP A 411 2.17 -18.62 8.63
N LEU A 412 1.13 -18.24 7.88
CA LEU A 412 -0.15 -18.94 7.92
C LEU A 412 -0.04 -20.41 7.53
N GLU A 413 0.75 -20.72 6.50
CA GLU A 413 0.86 -22.08 5.98
C GLU A 413 1.82 -22.95 6.81
N THR A 414 2.88 -22.35 7.38
CA THR A 414 3.98 -23.12 7.99
C THR A 414 4.18 -22.88 9.49
N GLY A 415 3.50 -21.88 10.06
CA GLY A 415 3.74 -21.37 11.41
C GLY A 415 5.05 -20.58 11.57
N LYS A 416 5.85 -20.40 10.49
CA LYS A 416 7.17 -19.77 10.54
C LYS A 416 7.21 -18.46 9.75
N LEU A 417 7.76 -17.41 10.36
CA LEU A 417 7.95 -16.11 9.71
C LEU A 417 8.92 -16.15 8.52
N ASN A 418 9.92 -17.03 8.58
CA ASN A 418 10.90 -17.26 7.53
C ASN A 418 10.53 -18.43 6.60
N GLY A 419 9.26 -18.85 6.59
CA GLY A 419 8.76 -19.84 5.67
C GLY A 419 8.79 -19.36 4.22
N MET A 420 8.56 -20.27 3.29
CA MET A 420 8.43 -19.94 1.88
C MET A 420 6.97 -19.59 1.55
N ASP A 421 6.75 -18.52 0.78
CA ASP A 421 5.40 -18.17 0.32
C ASP A 421 4.78 -19.33 -0.47
N PRO A 422 3.57 -19.81 -0.10
CA PRO A 422 2.84 -20.87 -0.83
C PRO A 422 2.66 -20.57 -2.32
N TYR A 423 2.65 -19.30 -2.71
CA TYR A 423 2.52 -18.86 -4.10
C TYR A 423 3.85 -18.76 -4.86
N CYS A 424 4.98 -19.07 -4.24
CA CYS A 424 6.26 -19.12 -4.94
C CYS A 424 6.19 -20.12 -6.11
N LEU A 425 6.54 -19.67 -7.31
CA LEU A 425 6.50 -20.51 -8.52
C LEU A 425 7.70 -21.46 -8.65
N LYS A 426 8.65 -21.37 -7.72
CA LYS A 426 9.90 -22.14 -7.67
C LYS A 426 10.01 -22.99 -6.39
N GLN A 427 8.90 -23.25 -5.69
CA GLN A 427 8.91 -24.20 -4.59
C GLN A 427 9.53 -25.54 -5.04
N PRO A 428 10.33 -26.21 -4.19
CA PRO A 428 11.03 -27.46 -4.53
C PRO A 428 10.11 -28.56 -5.07
#